data_AF-A0A7Z9RXG0-F1
#
_entry.id   AF-A0A7Z9RXG0-F1
#
_cell.length_a   1.000
_cell.length_b   1.000
_cell.length_c   1.000
_cell.angle_alpha   90.00
_cell.angle_beta   90.00
_cell.angle_gamma   90.00
#
_symmetry.space_group_name_H-M   'P 1'
#
loop_
_entity.id
_entity.type
_entity.pdbx_description
1 polymer ?
#
loop_
_entity_poly.entity_id
_entity_poly.type
_entity_poly.pdbx_seq_one_letter_code
_entity_poly.pdbx_strand_id
1 'polypeptide(L)'
;MIPVPVGVARNSSIAVRGSEGIGGGGRLNREGAWQRADGRAGAVKDRSVHRSKPGLRLLGFLLDFPMAAALILLSPWLFQLVFLRGRSVGSLMQRLGFWSISLPSRDRIWIHAASVGEVRAAIPLIDCFRRDRPGAEVVLSTMTTGARDLAKELLPDEQVRLFPFDFSPCVHGVLSRLRPDVVVLVELELWPNLLLACHARSIPVVVVNGRISSSGEKKLSMFGPLTRCLMQGPTQVCARGEQDAERFLALGVAPERIRITGELKHDAIVGPDPPLVRQDHDRAVGFAQGGFRWVAGCTHPGEEKVVLEAHRSLLLERPGSQLILAPRHIERADSVLMMARQMGFDSELESSSNSGCCCVMVVDRLGRLDGAYRISDAAFVGGSLIPRGGHNLLEPVAAGCVSCHGPSMENFTDMVELLREAGAVHQLSRPEELGPLLQKWAGDQNLRQRGRDKAKQVLEQIGGASERCSRVLSELLISVGSSG
;
A
#
# COMPACT_ATOMS: atom_id res chain seq x y z
N MET A 1 -38.49 -24.06 -4.14
CA MET A 1 -39.21 -24.48 -5.37
C MET A 1 -40.26 -23.41 -5.67
N ILE A 2 -40.60 -23.22 -6.95
CA ILE A 2 -41.66 -22.32 -7.51
C ILE A 2 -42.84 -23.19 -8.02
N PRO A 3 -43.91 -22.71 -8.72
CA PRO A 3 -44.34 -21.34 -9.15
C PRO A 3 -45.53 -20.83 -8.28
N VAL A 4 -46.58 -20.05 -8.63
CA VAL A 4 -47.29 -19.48 -9.83
C VAL A 4 -48.09 -18.22 -9.33
N PRO A 5 -48.64 -17.25 -10.11
CA PRO A 5 -48.51 -16.80 -11.52
C PRO A 5 -47.70 -15.46 -11.63
N VAL A 6 -47.60 -14.65 -12.70
CA VAL A 6 -48.14 -14.50 -14.09
C VAL A 6 -49.39 -13.59 -14.33
N GLY A 7 -49.19 -12.45 -15.02
CA GLY A 7 -50.23 -11.47 -15.47
C GLY A 7 -49.82 -10.01 -15.14
N VAL A 8 -50.11 -8.96 -15.92
CA VAL A 8 -50.95 -8.78 -17.13
C VAL A 8 -50.24 -7.82 -18.11
N ALA A 9 -50.55 -7.90 -19.41
CA ALA A 9 -49.92 -7.10 -20.47
C ALA A 9 -50.45 -5.66 -20.61
N ARG A 10 -49.68 -4.80 -21.29
CA ARG A 10 -50.22 -3.73 -22.17
C ARG A 10 -49.30 -3.48 -23.38
N ASN A 11 -49.90 -2.97 -24.45
CA ASN A 11 -49.31 -2.85 -25.78
C ASN A 11 -49.63 -1.46 -26.34
N SER A 12 -48.64 -0.78 -26.94
CA SER A 12 -48.85 0.48 -27.66
C SER A 12 -47.66 0.79 -28.58
N SER A 13 -47.75 0.35 -29.83
CA SER A 13 -46.84 0.77 -30.90
C SER A 13 -47.41 1.97 -31.65
N ILE A 14 -46.55 2.95 -31.95
CA ILE A 14 -46.80 3.96 -32.99
C ILE A 14 -45.55 4.00 -33.88
N ALA A 15 -45.76 3.92 -35.19
CA ALA A 15 -44.70 4.01 -36.20
C ALA A 15 -45.14 5.00 -37.29
N VAL A 16 -44.20 5.78 -37.81
CA VAL A 16 -44.42 6.73 -38.91
C VAL A 16 -43.32 6.51 -39.96
N ARG A 17 -43.75 6.23 -41.19
CA ARG A 17 -42.92 6.25 -42.41
C ARG A 17 -42.78 7.71 -42.89
N GLY A 18 -41.78 8.13 -43.66
CA GLY A 18 -40.70 7.41 -44.35
C GLY A 18 -40.68 7.72 -45.86
N SER A 19 -39.50 8.05 -46.39
CA SER A 19 -39.14 8.15 -47.83
C SER A 19 -37.60 8.24 -47.87
N GLU A 20 -36.84 7.32 -48.48
CA GLU A 20 -36.73 6.93 -49.90
C GLU A 20 -35.99 7.95 -50.78
N GLY A 21 -34.87 7.52 -51.39
CA GLY A 21 -33.96 8.41 -52.14
C GLY A 21 -32.62 7.78 -52.58
N ILE A 22 -32.69 6.68 -53.35
CA ILE A 22 -31.77 6.22 -54.43
C ILE A 22 -30.30 6.75 -54.40
N GLY A 23 -29.25 5.92 -54.52
CA GLY A 23 -29.16 4.48 -54.73
C GLY A 23 -27.81 4.03 -55.34
N GLY A 24 -27.68 2.74 -55.63
CA GLY A 24 -26.46 2.13 -56.22
C GLY A 24 -25.47 1.59 -55.16
N GLY A 25 -24.76 0.48 -55.41
CA GLY A 25 -24.81 -0.40 -56.58
C GLY A 25 -23.51 -1.17 -56.82
N GLY A 26 -23.19 -2.17 -55.99
CA GLY A 26 -21.98 -2.98 -56.17
C GLY A 26 -22.03 -4.29 -55.41
N ARG A 27 -22.13 -5.42 -56.12
CA ARG A 27 -21.99 -6.76 -55.53
C ARG A 27 -20.56 -7.26 -55.70
N LEU A 28 -20.09 -7.95 -54.66
CA LEU A 28 -19.21 -9.12 -54.72
C LEU A 28 -18.01 -9.07 -55.68
N ASN A 29 -16.81 -9.04 -55.10
CA ASN A 29 -15.83 -10.04 -55.53
C ASN A 29 -15.12 -10.63 -54.30
N ARG A 30 -15.02 -11.97 -54.25
CA ARG A 30 -14.21 -12.71 -53.28
C ARG A 30 -13.06 -13.32 -54.07
N GLU A 31 -11.84 -12.85 -53.86
CA GLU A 31 -10.60 -13.65 -53.88
C GLU A 31 -9.35 -12.74 -53.78
N GLY A 32 -8.25 -13.31 -53.28
CA GLY A 32 -6.88 -12.80 -53.46
C GLY A 32 -6.51 -11.44 -52.85
N ALA A 33 -5.94 -11.44 -51.63
CA ALA A 33 -4.70 -10.71 -51.28
C ALA A 33 -4.39 -10.76 -49.76
N TRP A 34 -3.67 -11.79 -49.31
CA TRP A 34 -2.88 -11.65 -48.08
C TRP A 34 -1.66 -10.77 -48.39
N GLN A 35 -1.65 -9.50 -47.97
CA GLN A 35 -0.45 -8.66 -48.05
C GLN A 35 -0.14 -7.92 -46.75
N ARG A 36 0.90 -8.41 -46.08
CA ARG A 36 1.88 -7.66 -45.27
C ARG A 36 1.34 -6.67 -44.22
N ALA A 37 1.10 -7.22 -43.03
CA ALA A 37 1.26 -6.50 -41.76
C ALA A 37 2.56 -6.91 -41.03
N ASP A 38 3.56 -7.44 -41.75
CA ASP A 38 4.90 -7.70 -41.22
C ASP A 38 5.64 -6.38 -40.99
N GLY A 39 5.58 -5.87 -39.76
CA GLY A 39 6.07 -4.52 -39.46
C GLY A 39 6.52 -4.22 -38.03
N ARG A 40 6.55 -5.21 -37.12
CA ARG A 40 7.22 -5.19 -35.80
C ARG A 40 6.97 -6.50 -35.02
N ALA A 41 7.46 -7.62 -35.54
CA ALA A 41 7.78 -8.74 -34.66
C ALA A 41 8.94 -8.29 -33.75
N GLY A 42 8.69 -8.13 -32.46
CA GLY A 42 9.68 -7.59 -31.52
C GLY A 42 10.94 -8.44 -31.49
N ALA A 43 12.10 -7.84 -31.76
CA ALA A 43 13.38 -8.55 -31.67
C ALA A 43 13.56 -9.11 -30.25
N VAL A 44 13.71 -10.42 -30.13
CA VAL A 44 13.93 -11.09 -28.84
C VAL A 44 15.29 -10.64 -28.32
N LYS A 45 15.30 -9.73 -27.32
CA LYS A 45 16.53 -9.26 -26.66
C LYS A 45 17.31 -10.45 -26.10
N ASP A 46 18.30 -10.95 -26.82
CA ASP A 46 19.16 -12.05 -26.37
C ASP A 46 20.23 -11.52 -25.42
N ARG A 47 19.85 -11.38 -24.15
CA ARG A 47 20.72 -10.91 -23.06
C ARG A 47 21.77 -11.99 -22.73
N SER A 48 22.82 -12.04 -23.55
CA SER A 48 23.94 -12.97 -23.38
C SER A 48 24.56 -12.87 -21.97
N VAL A 49 24.56 -13.99 -21.25
CA VAL A 49 25.04 -14.04 -19.85
C VAL A 49 26.54 -13.76 -19.85
N HIS A 50 26.93 -12.63 -19.27
CA HIS A 50 28.33 -12.23 -19.23
C HIS A 50 29.12 -13.17 -18.30
N ARG A 51 30.36 -13.48 -18.68
CA ARG A 51 31.25 -14.34 -17.87
C ARG A 51 31.64 -13.62 -16.57
N SER A 52 30.86 -13.85 -15.52
CA SER A 52 31.10 -13.33 -14.17
C SER A 52 32.53 -13.57 -13.68
N LYS A 53 33.14 -12.54 -13.08
CA LYS A 53 34.52 -12.56 -12.57
C LYS A 53 34.73 -13.74 -11.59
N PRO A 54 35.93 -14.38 -11.54
CA PRO A 54 36.15 -15.57 -10.72
C PRO A 54 35.74 -15.44 -9.25
N GLY A 55 36.03 -14.29 -8.61
CA GLY A 55 35.64 -14.04 -7.22
C GLY A 55 34.13 -14.01 -6.96
N LEU A 56 33.34 -13.48 -7.91
CA LEU A 56 31.86 -13.49 -7.79
C LEU A 56 31.29 -14.91 -7.92
N ARG A 57 31.94 -15.78 -8.71
CA ARG A 57 31.57 -17.20 -8.81
C ARG A 57 31.85 -17.95 -7.53
N LEU A 58 33.05 -17.74 -6.95
CA LEU A 58 33.42 -18.33 -5.66
C LEU A 58 32.47 -17.87 -4.55
N LEU A 59 32.09 -16.59 -4.52
CA LEU A 59 31.11 -16.06 -3.57
C LEU A 59 29.74 -16.74 -3.72
N GLY A 60 29.23 -16.89 -4.94
CA GLY A 60 27.99 -17.63 -5.21
C GLY A 60 28.03 -19.08 -4.69
N PHE A 61 29.12 -19.81 -4.96
CA PHE A 61 29.28 -21.18 -4.42
C PHE A 61 29.33 -21.22 -2.89
N LEU A 62 29.94 -20.24 -2.22
CA LEU A 62 29.98 -20.15 -0.76
C LEU A 62 28.60 -19.81 -0.15
N LEU A 63 27.77 -19.04 -0.86
CA LEU A 63 26.38 -18.75 -0.47
C LEU A 63 25.45 -19.95 -0.72
N ASP A 64 25.64 -20.65 -1.82
CA ASP A 64 24.84 -21.81 -2.21
C ASP A 64 25.13 -23.07 -1.36
N PHE A 65 26.36 -23.27 -0.88
CA PHE A 65 26.76 -24.48 -0.17
C PHE A 65 25.94 -24.76 1.12
N PRO A 66 25.73 -23.80 2.06
CA PRO A 66 24.86 -24.01 3.21
C PRO A 66 23.41 -24.31 2.82
N MET A 67 22.92 -23.67 1.75
CA MET A 67 21.55 -23.84 1.27
C MET A 67 21.34 -25.23 0.64
N ALA A 68 22.31 -25.71 -0.15
CA ALA A 68 22.31 -27.06 -0.70
C ALA A 68 22.40 -28.13 0.41
N ALA A 69 23.29 -27.94 1.39
CA ALA A 69 23.40 -28.83 2.55
C ALA A 69 22.09 -28.89 3.36
N ALA A 70 21.48 -27.73 3.65
CA ALA A 70 20.20 -27.66 4.33
C ALA A 70 19.07 -28.32 3.51
N LEU A 71 19.02 -28.12 2.20
CA LEU A 71 18.04 -28.75 1.31
C LEU A 71 18.15 -30.28 1.34
N ILE A 72 19.38 -30.82 1.29
CA ILE A 72 19.64 -32.26 1.36
C ILE A 72 19.21 -32.81 2.73
N LEU A 73 19.67 -32.22 3.83
CA LEU A 73 19.38 -32.67 5.20
C LEU A 73 17.88 -32.58 5.55
N LEU A 74 17.19 -31.55 5.07
CA LEU A 74 15.75 -31.37 5.29
C LEU A 74 14.88 -32.10 4.26
N SER A 75 15.45 -32.66 3.18
CA SER A 75 14.67 -33.30 2.11
C SER A 75 13.72 -34.41 2.59
N PRO A 76 14.05 -35.30 3.56
CA PRO A 76 13.11 -36.33 4.01
C PRO A 76 11.93 -35.72 4.80
N TRP A 77 12.20 -34.67 5.58
CA TRP A 77 11.19 -33.94 6.35
C TRP A 77 10.29 -33.08 5.46
N LEU A 78 10.86 -32.41 4.45
CA LEU A 78 10.11 -31.68 3.44
C LEU A 78 9.21 -32.61 2.63
N PHE A 79 9.71 -33.79 2.25
CA PHE A 79 8.92 -34.84 1.60
C PHE A 79 7.73 -35.26 2.48
N GLN A 80 7.97 -35.60 3.75
CA GLN A 80 6.89 -35.89 4.71
C GLN A 80 5.89 -34.73 4.85
N LEU A 81 6.36 -33.48 4.92
CA LEU A 81 5.52 -32.32 5.16
C LEU A 81 4.64 -31.97 3.94
N VAL A 82 5.13 -32.19 2.72
CA VAL A 82 4.37 -32.02 1.49
C VAL A 82 3.36 -33.17 1.30
N PHE A 83 3.81 -34.43 1.40
CA PHE A 83 2.96 -35.60 1.10
C PHE A 83 1.99 -35.97 2.23
N LEU A 84 2.38 -35.88 3.51
CA LEU A 84 1.56 -36.32 4.65
C LEU A 84 0.72 -35.20 5.29
N ARG A 85 1.09 -33.92 5.10
CA ARG A 85 0.37 -32.77 5.68
C ARG A 85 -0.29 -31.87 4.63
N GLY A 86 -0.37 -32.31 3.37
CA GLY A 86 -1.17 -31.68 2.31
C GLY A 86 -0.81 -30.23 1.97
N ARG A 87 0.36 -29.72 2.38
CA ARG A 87 0.75 -28.34 2.07
C ARG A 87 0.99 -28.19 0.57
N SER A 88 0.34 -27.17 -0.03
CA SER A 88 0.29 -26.97 -1.49
C SER A 88 1.65 -27.07 -2.18
N VAL A 89 1.84 -28.13 -2.96
CA VAL A 89 3.04 -28.38 -3.78
C VAL A 89 3.37 -27.19 -4.68
N GLY A 90 2.35 -26.52 -5.22
CA GLY A 90 2.51 -25.33 -6.06
C GLY A 90 3.21 -24.16 -5.36
N SER A 91 3.10 -24.05 -4.04
CA SER A 91 3.85 -23.03 -3.28
C SER A 91 5.35 -23.34 -3.23
N LEU A 92 5.74 -24.61 -3.10
CA LEU A 92 7.13 -25.04 -3.12
C LEU A 92 7.72 -24.93 -4.54
N MET A 93 6.96 -25.30 -5.57
CA MET A 93 7.42 -25.20 -6.97
C MET A 93 7.67 -23.76 -7.40
N GLN A 94 6.85 -22.80 -6.95
CA GLN A 94 7.15 -21.38 -7.16
C GLN A 94 8.46 -20.95 -6.49
N ARG A 95 8.75 -21.43 -5.27
CA ARG A 95 10.03 -21.14 -4.58
C ARG A 95 11.25 -21.80 -5.24
N LEU A 96 11.07 -22.97 -5.85
CA LEU A 96 12.10 -23.65 -6.64
C LEU A 96 12.32 -23.02 -8.04
N GLY A 97 11.66 -21.89 -8.33
CA GLY A 97 11.81 -21.14 -9.58
C GLY A 97 11.02 -21.71 -10.77
N PHE A 98 10.09 -22.64 -10.55
CA PHE A 98 9.13 -23.09 -11.57
C PHE A 98 7.97 -22.10 -11.69
N TRP A 99 8.30 -20.91 -12.18
CA TRP A 99 7.33 -19.86 -12.48
C TRP A 99 6.72 -20.07 -13.87
N SER A 100 5.41 -20.35 -13.93
CA SER A 100 4.63 -20.23 -15.16
C SER A 100 4.26 -18.76 -15.36
N ILE A 101 4.81 -18.14 -16.40
CA ILE A 101 4.63 -16.74 -16.80
C ILE A 101 4.68 -16.71 -18.34
N SER A 102 3.88 -15.84 -18.95
CA SER A 102 4.00 -15.44 -20.36
C SER A 102 5.42 -15.03 -20.73
N LEU A 103 5.82 -15.21 -21.99
CA LEU A 103 7.00 -14.49 -22.51
C LEU A 103 6.67 -12.99 -22.59
N PRO A 104 7.61 -12.09 -22.24
CA PRO A 104 7.36 -10.65 -22.29
C PRO A 104 7.18 -10.20 -23.75
N SER A 105 6.17 -9.36 -23.98
CA SER A 105 5.93 -8.71 -25.28
C SER A 105 6.33 -7.22 -25.29
N ARG A 106 6.65 -6.66 -24.12
CA ARG A 106 6.93 -5.25 -23.83
C ARG A 106 7.88 -5.16 -22.62
N ASP A 107 8.26 -3.93 -22.23
CA ASP A 107 8.99 -3.64 -20.98
C ASP A 107 8.36 -4.41 -19.80
N ARG A 108 9.17 -5.17 -19.05
CA ARG A 108 8.69 -5.92 -17.87
C ARG A 108 9.50 -5.58 -16.63
N ILE A 109 8.84 -5.17 -15.55
CA ILE A 109 9.47 -4.96 -14.24
C ILE A 109 9.12 -6.10 -13.27
N TRP A 110 10.09 -6.51 -12.47
CA TRP A 110 9.88 -7.44 -11.35
C TRP A 110 9.96 -6.67 -10.04
N ILE A 111 8.83 -6.54 -9.33
CA ILE A 111 8.79 -5.96 -7.98
C ILE A 111 8.80 -7.09 -6.94
N HIS A 112 9.64 -6.96 -5.92
CA HIS A 112 9.61 -7.81 -4.73
C HIS A 112 9.20 -7.02 -3.49
N ALA A 113 8.08 -7.43 -2.90
CA ALA A 113 7.56 -6.94 -1.61
C ALA A 113 7.30 -8.15 -0.71
N ALA A 114 8.14 -8.38 0.30
CA ALA A 114 8.14 -9.57 1.13
C ALA A 114 6.86 -9.70 2.00
N SER A 115 6.46 -8.60 2.65
CA SER A 115 5.33 -8.54 3.58
C SER A 115 4.09 -7.81 3.05
N VAL A 116 2.98 -7.91 3.80
CA VAL A 116 1.72 -7.17 3.58
C VAL A 116 1.92 -5.66 3.59
N GLY A 117 2.84 -5.14 4.42
CA GLY A 117 3.11 -3.70 4.51
C GLY A 117 3.81 -3.16 3.27
N GLU A 118 4.77 -3.92 2.74
CA GLU A 118 5.48 -3.58 1.51
C GLU A 118 4.59 -3.71 0.28
N VAL A 119 3.70 -4.72 0.23
CA VAL A 119 2.70 -4.85 -0.85
C VAL A 119 1.81 -3.61 -0.90
N ARG A 120 1.34 -3.12 0.25
CA ARG A 120 0.54 -1.88 0.32
C ARG A 120 1.35 -0.64 -0.09
N ALA A 121 2.62 -0.57 0.29
CA ALA A 121 3.53 0.51 -0.12
C ALA A 121 3.87 0.48 -1.63
N ALA A 122 3.84 -0.69 -2.27
CA ALA A 122 4.17 -0.85 -3.68
C ALA A 122 3.02 -0.47 -4.64
N ILE A 123 1.76 -0.46 -4.19
CA ILE A 123 0.59 -0.21 -5.06
C ILE A 123 0.62 1.19 -5.70
N PRO A 124 0.82 2.31 -4.97
CA PRO A 124 0.86 3.63 -5.61
C PRO A 124 2.04 3.78 -6.58
N LEU A 125 3.18 3.13 -6.32
CA LEU A 125 4.30 3.03 -7.25
C LEU A 125 3.94 2.26 -8.53
N ILE A 126 3.20 1.15 -8.41
CA ILE A 126 2.70 0.38 -9.56
C ILE A 126 1.74 1.23 -10.39
N ASP A 127 0.84 1.99 -9.77
CA ASP A 127 -0.13 2.82 -10.48
C ASP A 127 0.49 4.07 -11.13
N CYS A 128 1.49 4.68 -10.50
CA CYS A 128 2.34 5.68 -11.15
C CYS A 128 3.08 5.07 -12.35
N PHE A 129 3.70 3.90 -12.19
CA PHE A 129 4.45 3.24 -13.25
C PHE A 129 3.59 2.84 -14.44
N ARG A 130 2.38 2.29 -14.20
CA ARG A 130 1.39 1.98 -15.26
C ARG A 130 0.97 3.24 -16.03
N ARG A 131 0.82 4.38 -15.34
CA ARG A 131 0.48 5.70 -15.94
C ARG A 131 1.61 6.21 -16.82
N ASP A 132 2.85 6.11 -16.34
CA ASP A 132 4.07 6.54 -17.05
C ASP A 132 4.46 5.57 -18.19
N ARG A 133 4.05 4.30 -18.10
CA ARG A 133 4.33 3.22 -19.07
C ARG A 133 3.08 2.42 -19.45
N PRO A 134 2.17 2.97 -20.28
CA PRO A 134 0.96 2.27 -20.71
C PRO A 134 1.22 0.89 -21.34
N GLY A 135 0.93 -0.16 -20.56
CA GLY A 135 1.13 -1.55 -20.96
C GLY A 135 2.57 -2.06 -20.86
N ALA A 136 3.43 -1.48 -20.02
CA ALA A 136 4.50 -2.28 -19.42
C ALA A 136 3.90 -3.32 -18.45
N GLU A 137 4.58 -4.44 -18.25
CA GLU A 137 4.08 -5.56 -17.45
C GLU A 137 4.73 -5.59 -16.05
N VAL A 138 3.94 -5.78 -15.00
CA VAL A 138 4.43 -5.90 -13.63
C VAL A 138 4.33 -7.36 -13.17
N VAL A 139 5.41 -7.88 -12.62
CA VAL A 139 5.41 -9.16 -11.91
C VAL A 139 5.75 -8.90 -10.45
N LEU A 140 4.83 -9.24 -9.55
CA LEU A 140 4.97 -8.99 -8.12
C LEU A 140 5.28 -10.29 -7.39
N SER A 141 6.36 -10.36 -6.62
CA SER A 141 6.68 -11.52 -5.78
C SER A 141 6.69 -11.19 -4.30
N THR A 142 6.14 -12.09 -3.49
CA THR A 142 6.09 -11.94 -2.03
C THR A 142 6.73 -13.10 -1.29
N MET A 143 7.11 -12.88 -0.02
CA MET A 143 7.71 -13.93 0.81
C MET A 143 6.66 -14.77 1.56
N THR A 144 5.43 -14.28 1.73
CA THR A 144 4.37 -15.00 2.47
C THR A 144 3.12 -15.20 1.62
N THR A 145 2.38 -16.28 1.87
CA THR A 145 1.08 -16.51 1.20
C THR A 145 0.07 -15.43 1.54
N GLY A 146 0.02 -14.96 2.80
CA GLY A 146 -0.85 -13.84 3.19
C GLY A 146 -0.58 -12.56 2.38
N ALA A 147 0.68 -12.19 2.19
CA ALA A 147 1.04 -11.05 1.33
C ALA A 147 0.72 -11.33 -0.15
N ARG A 148 0.93 -12.56 -0.65
CA ARG A 148 0.59 -12.97 -2.03
C ARG A 148 -0.92 -12.87 -2.28
N ASP A 149 -1.73 -13.29 -1.33
CA ASP A 149 -3.17 -13.44 -1.51
C ASP A 149 -3.87 -12.07 -1.38
N LEU A 150 -3.40 -11.19 -0.49
CA LEU A 150 -3.75 -9.76 -0.50
C LEU A 150 -3.29 -9.07 -1.80
N ALA A 151 -2.09 -9.36 -2.29
CA ALA A 151 -1.59 -8.76 -3.53
C ALA A 151 -2.47 -9.12 -4.74
N LYS A 152 -3.07 -10.32 -4.78
CA LYS A 152 -4.04 -10.71 -5.81
C LYS A 152 -5.40 -10.03 -5.68
N GLU A 153 -5.83 -9.73 -4.44
CA GLU A 153 -7.07 -9.01 -4.17
C GLU A 153 -6.96 -7.55 -4.64
N LEU A 154 -5.81 -6.91 -4.40
CA LEU A 154 -5.58 -5.50 -4.73
C LEU A 154 -5.04 -5.27 -6.16
N LEU A 155 -4.42 -6.28 -6.78
CA LEU A 155 -3.87 -6.22 -8.14
C LEU A 155 -4.31 -7.47 -8.95
N PRO A 156 -5.61 -7.59 -9.29
CA PRO A 156 -6.17 -8.80 -9.92
C PRO A 156 -5.58 -9.11 -11.31
N ASP A 157 -5.15 -8.09 -12.05
CA ASP A 157 -4.57 -8.22 -13.39
C ASP A 157 -3.08 -8.63 -13.39
N GLU A 158 -2.38 -8.52 -12.25
CA GLU A 158 -0.92 -8.67 -12.21
C GLU A 158 -0.44 -10.09 -11.84
N GLN A 159 0.74 -10.46 -12.34
CA GLN A 159 1.27 -11.81 -12.14
C GLN A 159 1.91 -11.99 -10.76
N VAL A 160 1.09 -12.17 -9.72
CA VAL A 160 1.58 -12.40 -8.36
C VAL A 160 2.18 -13.80 -8.17
N ARG A 161 3.39 -13.91 -7.60
CA ARG A 161 4.13 -15.16 -7.34
C ARG A 161 4.72 -15.18 -5.92
N LEU A 162 5.17 -16.35 -5.44
CA LEU A 162 6.07 -16.42 -4.29
C LEU A 162 7.52 -16.25 -4.75
N PHE A 163 8.30 -15.44 -4.02
CA PHE A 163 9.73 -15.22 -4.25
C PHE A 163 10.50 -16.57 -4.23
N PRO A 164 11.47 -16.79 -5.16
CA PRO A 164 12.29 -17.99 -5.16
C PRO A 164 13.09 -18.14 -3.85
N PHE A 165 13.59 -19.33 -3.56
CA PHE A 165 14.72 -19.42 -2.63
C PHE A 165 15.93 -18.71 -3.27
N ASP A 166 16.68 -17.93 -2.49
CA ASP A 166 17.88 -17.24 -2.95
C ASP A 166 19.08 -18.21 -3.08
N PHE A 167 18.91 -19.18 -3.97
CA PHE A 167 19.80 -20.27 -4.30
C PHE A 167 19.99 -20.23 -5.81
N SER A 168 21.24 -20.23 -6.30
CA SER A 168 21.53 -19.86 -7.69
C SER A 168 20.66 -20.56 -8.74
N PRO A 169 20.41 -21.89 -8.69
CA PRO A 169 19.54 -22.57 -9.65
C PRO A 169 18.10 -22.04 -9.67
N CYS A 170 17.52 -21.71 -8.51
CA CYS A 170 16.14 -21.21 -8.40
C CYS A 170 16.05 -19.79 -8.97
N VAL A 171 16.96 -18.90 -8.55
CA VAL A 171 17.08 -17.52 -9.03
C VAL A 171 17.33 -17.47 -10.53
N HIS A 172 18.27 -18.28 -11.05
CA HIS A 172 18.56 -18.36 -12.47
C HIS A 172 17.36 -18.92 -13.26
N GLY A 173 16.64 -19.89 -12.69
CA GLY A 173 15.41 -20.44 -13.24
C GLY A 173 14.27 -19.41 -13.33
N VAL A 174 14.16 -18.50 -12.37
CA VAL A 174 13.22 -17.36 -12.45
C VAL A 174 13.68 -16.37 -13.51
N LEU A 175 14.89 -15.81 -13.39
CA LEU A 175 15.36 -14.72 -14.26
C LEU A 175 15.37 -15.11 -15.75
N SER A 176 15.72 -16.34 -16.10
CA SER A 176 15.76 -16.80 -17.49
C SER A 176 14.37 -17.00 -18.13
N ARG A 177 13.31 -17.21 -17.31
CA ARG A 177 11.90 -17.29 -17.74
C ARG A 177 11.24 -15.92 -17.74
N LEU A 178 11.43 -15.18 -16.65
CA LEU A 178 10.83 -13.88 -16.39
C LEU A 178 11.38 -12.80 -17.33
N ARG A 179 12.70 -12.80 -17.55
CA ARG A 179 13.45 -11.81 -18.35
C ARG A 179 13.06 -10.34 -18.04
N PRO A 180 13.14 -9.91 -16.76
CA PRO A 180 12.78 -8.53 -16.41
C PRO A 180 13.80 -7.54 -16.97
N ASP A 181 13.33 -6.36 -17.38
CA ASP A 181 14.18 -5.25 -17.77
C ASP A 181 14.73 -4.48 -16.55
N VAL A 182 13.98 -4.46 -15.43
CA VAL A 182 14.42 -3.94 -14.11
C VAL A 182 13.90 -4.86 -13.00
N VAL A 183 14.71 -5.08 -11.95
CA VAL A 183 14.27 -5.67 -10.67
C VAL A 183 14.16 -4.58 -9.61
N VAL A 184 13.06 -4.57 -8.85
CA VAL A 184 12.73 -3.57 -7.83
C VAL A 184 12.56 -4.29 -6.49
N LEU A 185 13.28 -3.85 -5.46
CA LEU A 185 13.29 -4.44 -4.12
C LEU A 185 12.71 -3.41 -3.14
N VAL A 186 11.64 -3.75 -2.42
CA VAL A 186 11.04 -2.85 -1.43
C VAL A 186 11.78 -2.97 -0.08
N GLU A 187 11.97 -1.83 0.59
CA GLU A 187 12.73 -1.66 1.83
C GLU A 187 14.20 -2.15 1.79
N LEU A 188 14.50 -3.37 2.25
CA LEU A 188 15.89 -3.87 2.35
C LEU A 188 16.02 -5.36 2.03
N GLU A 189 15.22 -5.86 1.09
CA GLU A 189 15.25 -7.25 0.59
C GLU A 189 16.47 -7.51 -0.33
N LEU A 190 17.69 -7.30 0.18
CA LEU A 190 18.96 -7.46 -0.53
C LEU A 190 19.42 -8.92 -0.57
N TRP A 191 18.86 -9.68 -1.51
CA TRP A 191 19.13 -11.11 -1.72
C TRP A 191 20.45 -11.37 -2.49
N PRO A 192 21.49 -11.98 -1.86
CA PRO A 192 22.82 -12.15 -2.47
C PRO A 192 22.87 -12.84 -3.83
N ASN A 193 22.23 -14.00 -3.99
CA ASN A 193 22.28 -14.75 -5.24
C ASN A 193 21.46 -14.06 -6.34
N LEU A 194 20.35 -13.40 -6.00
CA LEU A 194 19.62 -12.50 -6.91
C LEU A 194 20.50 -11.35 -7.41
N LEU A 195 21.19 -10.63 -6.53
CA LEU A 195 22.07 -9.52 -6.92
C LEU A 195 23.19 -9.99 -7.87
N LEU A 196 23.85 -11.11 -7.55
CA LEU A 196 24.87 -11.73 -8.42
C LEU A 196 24.30 -12.18 -9.78
N ALA A 197 23.10 -12.78 -9.78
CA ALA A 197 22.45 -13.30 -10.99
C ALA A 197 21.88 -12.21 -11.91
N CYS A 198 21.46 -11.07 -11.34
CA CYS A 198 21.08 -9.86 -12.07
C CYS A 198 22.31 -9.16 -12.67
N HIS A 199 23.37 -8.98 -11.89
CA HIS A 199 24.64 -8.41 -12.37
C HIS A 199 25.23 -9.21 -13.55
N ALA A 200 25.22 -10.55 -13.48
CA ALA A 200 25.69 -11.41 -14.58
C ALA A 200 24.82 -11.37 -15.86
N ARG A 201 23.65 -10.73 -15.81
CA ARG A 201 22.70 -10.56 -16.93
C ARG A 201 22.52 -9.10 -17.35
N SER A 202 23.29 -8.17 -16.77
CA SER A 202 23.10 -6.72 -16.91
C SER A 202 21.66 -6.27 -16.64
N ILE A 203 21.01 -6.88 -15.65
CA ILE A 203 19.67 -6.48 -15.18
C ILE A 203 19.87 -5.46 -14.05
N PRO A 204 19.45 -4.18 -14.22
CA PRO A 204 19.53 -3.20 -13.15
C PRO A 204 18.62 -3.58 -11.98
N VAL A 205 19.11 -3.28 -10.77
CA VAL A 205 18.39 -3.52 -9.52
C VAL A 205 18.16 -2.18 -8.82
N VAL A 206 16.93 -1.90 -8.43
CA VAL A 206 16.54 -0.66 -7.73
C VAL A 206 15.97 -1.00 -6.37
N VAL A 207 16.50 -0.40 -5.31
CA VAL A 207 15.88 -0.45 -3.97
C VAL A 207 14.90 0.71 -3.85
N VAL A 208 13.68 0.49 -3.35
CA VAL A 208 12.64 1.53 -3.16
C VAL A 208 12.07 1.49 -1.74
N ASN A 209 11.66 2.65 -1.23
CA ASN A 209 11.40 2.84 0.21
C ASN A 209 12.59 2.46 1.09
N GLY A 210 13.81 2.64 0.59
CA GLY A 210 15.06 2.16 1.19
C GLY A 210 15.19 2.63 2.64
N ARG A 211 15.26 1.67 3.57
CA ARG A 211 15.29 1.90 5.01
C ARG A 211 16.36 1.04 5.67
N ILE A 212 17.15 1.61 6.57
CA ILE A 212 18.04 0.85 7.44
C ILE A 212 17.83 1.30 8.88
N SER A 213 17.44 0.38 9.77
CA SER A 213 17.37 0.67 11.20
C SER A 213 18.78 0.75 11.80
N SER A 214 18.97 1.57 12.84
CA SER A 214 20.26 1.70 13.54
C SER A 214 20.80 0.39 14.14
N SER A 215 19.92 -0.59 14.38
CA SER A 215 20.29 -1.95 14.79
C SER A 215 20.58 -2.89 13.61
N GLY A 216 20.00 -2.63 12.43
CA GLY A 216 20.32 -3.31 11.18
C GLY A 216 21.66 -2.84 10.60
N GLU A 217 21.91 -1.54 10.61
CA GLU A 217 23.18 -0.90 10.21
C GLU A 217 24.36 -1.51 10.98
N LYS A 218 24.28 -1.55 12.32
CA LYS A 218 25.30 -2.16 13.19
C LYS A 218 25.51 -3.66 12.94
N LYS A 219 24.46 -4.39 12.52
CA LYS A 219 24.60 -5.81 12.12
C LYS A 219 25.29 -5.95 10.77
N LEU A 220 24.93 -5.11 9.81
CA LEU A 220 25.49 -5.13 8.46
C LEU A 220 26.96 -4.68 8.45
N SER A 221 27.34 -3.67 9.24
CA SER A 221 28.74 -3.21 9.31
C SER A 221 29.70 -4.24 9.92
N MET A 222 29.24 -5.12 10.82
CA MET A 222 30.03 -6.26 11.33
C MET A 222 30.45 -7.25 10.21
N PHE A 223 29.65 -7.40 9.15
CA PHE A 223 29.97 -8.24 7.99
C PHE A 223 30.64 -7.45 6.84
N GLY A 224 31.34 -6.35 7.19
CA GLY A 224 31.84 -5.29 6.30
C GLY A 224 32.18 -5.68 4.86
N PRO A 225 33.11 -6.62 4.58
CA PRO A 225 33.48 -6.99 3.20
C PRO A 225 32.33 -7.61 2.39
N LEU A 226 31.52 -8.47 3.00
CA LEU A 226 30.35 -9.07 2.37
C LEU A 226 29.26 -8.01 2.15
N THR A 227 28.95 -7.24 3.19
CA THR A 227 27.98 -6.14 3.12
C THR A 227 28.31 -5.13 2.02
N ARG A 228 29.57 -4.67 1.95
CA ARG A 228 30.02 -3.74 0.90
C ARG A 228 29.91 -4.36 -0.50
N CYS A 229 30.12 -5.66 -0.65
CA CYS A 229 29.90 -6.36 -1.92
C CYS A 229 28.41 -6.39 -2.31
N LEU A 230 27.51 -6.64 -1.35
CA LEU A 230 26.06 -6.60 -1.57
C LEU A 230 25.55 -5.19 -1.90
N MET A 231 26.05 -4.17 -1.21
CA MET A 231 25.71 -2.75 -1.43
C MET A 231 26.19 -2.21 -2.79
N GLN A 232 27.12 -2.89 -3.47
CA GLN A 232 27.49 -2.58 -4.86
C GLN A 232 26.56 -3.20 -5.91
N GLY A 233 25.66 -4.12 -5.51
CA GLY A 233 24.68 -4.77 -6.37
C GLY A 233 23.57 -3.84 -6.89
N PRO A 234 22.90 -3.04 -6.02
CA PRO A 234 21.97 -2.01 -6.46
C PRO A 234 22.56 -1.03 -7.46
N THR A 235 21.79 -0.76 -8.52
CA THR A 235 22.05 0.25 -9.54
C THR A 235 21.59 1.63 -9.08
N GLN A 236 20.46 1.68 -8.36
CA GLN A 236 19.93 2.86 -7.66
C GLN A 236 19.27 2.45 -6.34
N VAL A 237 19.30 3.34 -5.36
CA VAL A 237 18.71 3.19 -4.03
C VAL A 237 17.87 4.44 -3.74
N CYS A 238 16.57 4.27 -3.77
CA CYS A 238 15.57 5.30 -3.48
C CYS A 238 15.27 5.29 -1.97
N ALA A 239 16.04 6.07 -1.22
CA ALA A 239 16.01 6.15 0.23
C ALA A 239 14.86 7.04 0.73
N ARG A 240 14.32 6.72 1.91
CA ARG A 240 13.21 7.47 2.54
C ARG A 240 13.55 8.92 2.86
N GLY A 241 14.78 9.20 3.28
CA GLY A 241 15.23 10.49 3.80
C GLY A 241 16.74 10.50 4.04
N GLU A 242 17.27 11.63 4.50
CA GLU A 242 18.71 11.86 4.67
C GLU A 242 19.38 10.81 5.57
N GLN A 243 18.83 10.54 6.76
CA GLN A 243 19.37 9.52 7.67
C GLN A 243 19.47 8.12 7.05
N ASP A 244 18.52 7.71 6.20
CA ASP A 244 18.58 6.41 5.54
C ASP A 244 19.62 6.44 4.39
N ALA A 245 19.74 7.56 3.67
CA ALA A 245 20.77 7.78 2.66
C ALA A 245 22.20 7.74 3.26
N GLU A 246 22.42 8.38 4.41
CA GLU A 246 23.68 8.32 5.17
C GLU A 246 24.05 6.88 5.56
N ARG A 247 23.07 6.07 6.00
CA ARG A 247 23.29 4.65 6.34
C ARG A 247 23.68 3.83 5.10
N PHE A 248 23.03 4.03 3.96
CA PHE A 248 23.42 3.38 2.70
C PHE A 248 24.84 3.78 2.27
N LEU A 249 25.21 5.05 2.40
CA LEU A 249 26.55 5.55 2.13
C LEU A 249 27.60 4.91 3.05
N ALA A 250 27.33 4.85 4.36
CA ALA A 250 28.21 4.25 5.37
C ALA A 250 28.45 2.75 5.13
N LEU A 251 27.45 2.02 4.63
CA LEU A 251 27.58 0.61 4.24
C LEU A 251 28.23 0.40 2.85
N GLY A 252 28.51 1.47 2.11
CA GLY A 252 29.31 1.45 0.89
C GLY A 252 28.52 1.48 -0.42
N VAL A 253 27.27 1.95 -0.42
CA VAL A 253 26.60 2.38 -1.66
C VAL A 253 27.25 3.69 -2.14
N ALA A 254 27.54 3.80 -3.43
CA ALA A 254 28.17 4.99 -3.99
C ALA A 254 27.17 6.17 -4.09
N PRO A 255 27.57 7.43 -3.81
CA PRO A 255 26.64 8.57 -3.72
C PRO A 255 25.74 8.77 -4.94
N GLU A 256 26.27 8.58 -6.16
CA GLU A 256 25.54 8.74 -7.42
C GLU A 256 24.45 7.66 -7.66
N ARG A 257 24.41 6.65 -6.78
CA ARG A 257 23.37 5.61 -6.75
C ARG A 257 22.35 5.82 -5.63
N ILE A 258 22.47 6.87 -4.82
CA ILE A 258 21.52 7.17 -3.74
C ILE A 258 20.67 8.37 -4.17
N ARG A 259 19.35 8.19 -4.17
CA ARG A 259 18.38 9.26 -4.38
C ARG A 259 17.43 9.29 -3.19
N ILE A 260 17.20 10.46 -2.60
CA ILE A 260 16.17 10.62 -1.58
C ILE A 260 14.83 10.77 -2.29
N THR A 261 13.89 9.86 -2.00
CA THR A 261 12.58 9.82 -2.65
C THR A 261 11.41 10.05 -1.69
N GLY A 262 11.59 10.02 -0.37
CA GLY A 262 10.46 9.98 0.57
C GLY A 262 9.96 8.55 0.83
N GLU A 263 9.02 8.39 1.77
CA GLU A 263 8.43 7.08 2.09
C GLU A 263 7.17 6.79 1.23
N LEU A 264 7.19 5.66 0.51
CA LEU A 264 6.07 5.17 -0.29
C LEU A 264 4.79 4.91 0.53
N LYS A 265 4.92 4.65 1.84
CA LYS A 265 3.77 4.44 2.72
C LYS A 265 2.95 5.69 2.95
N HIS A 266 3.50 6.89 2.73
CA HIS A 266 2.71 8.13 2.77
C HIS A 266 1.76 8.20 1.57
N ASP A 267 2.24 7.84 0.37
CA ASP A 267 1.44 7.80 -0.85
C ASP A 267 0.35 6.71 -0.81
N ALA A 268 0.53 5.66 0.00
CA ALA A 268 -0.49 4.65 0.23
C ALA A 268 -1.68 5.19 1.05
N ILE A 269 -1.54 6.34 1.70
CA ILE A 269 -2.61 7.04 2.44
C ILE A 269 -3.36 7.98 1.48
N VAL A 270 -3.90 7.41 0.40
CA VAL A 270 -4.77 8.14 -0.51
C VAL A 270 -6.10 8.42 0.19
N GLY A 271 -6.33 9.69 0.53
CA GLY A 271 -7.64 10.18 0.88
C GLY A 271 -8.57 10.13 -0.34
N PRO A 272 -9.74 9.49 -0.28
CA PRO A 272 -10.78 9.70 -1.28
C PRO A 272 -11.30 11.13 -1.19
N ASP A 273 -11.83 11.66 -2.28
CA ASP A 273 -12.34 13.04 -2.32
C ASP A 273 -13.45 13.23 -1.26
N PRO A 274 -13.24 14.01 -0.18
CA PRO A 274 -14.10 13.98 1.00
C PRO A 274 -15.60 14.28 0.81
N PRO A 275 -16.06 15.05 -0.19
CA PRO A 275 -17.50 15.34 -0.34
C PRO A 275 -18.35 14.09 -0.61
N LEU A 276 -17.90 13.19 -1.48
CA LEU A 276 -18.77 12.14 -2.04
C LEU A 276 -19.01 10.99 -1.05
N VAL A 277 -17.95 10.36 -0.55
CA VAL A 277 -18.03 9.21 0.36
C VAL A 277 -18.82 9.56 1.61
N ARG A 278 -18.61 10.76 2.17
CA ARG A 278 -19.38 11.24 3.31
C ARG A 278 -20.84 11.53 2.94
N GLN A 279 -21.13 12.22 1.84
CA GLN A 279 -22.51 12.59 1.51
C GLN A 279 -23.38 11.35 1.23
N ASP A 280 -22.82 10.33 0.57
CA ASP A 280 -23.53 9.09 0.30
C ASP A 280 -23.73 8.27 1.59
N HIS A 281 -22.74 8.21 2.49
CA HIS A 281 -22.89 7.63 3.82
C HIS A 281 -23.96 8.35 4.64
N ASP A 282 -23.89 9.68 4.75
CA ASP A 282 -24.82 10.49 5.55
C ASP A 282 -26.26 10.39 5.02
N ARG A 283 -26.46 10.26 3.70
CA ARG A 283 -27.78 9.90 3.14
C ARG A 283 -28.22 8.48 3.52
N ALA A 284 -27.32 7.49 3.54
CA ALA A 284 -27.65 6.10 3.84
C ALA A 284 -28.02 5.87 5.32
N VAL A 285 -27.35 6.54 6.26
CA VAL A 285 -27.63 6.46 7.71
C VAL A 285 -28.62 7.54 8.20
N GLY A 286 -29.17 8.36 7.31
CA GLY A 286 -30.08 9.45 7.67
C GLY A 286 -29.46 10.54 8.56
N PHE A 287 -28.13 10.64 8.62
CA PHE A 287 -27.44 11.62 9.44
C PHE A 287 -27.68 13.03 8.88
N ALA A 288 -28.03 13.97 9.76
CA ALA A 288 -28.43 15.31 9.36
C ALA A 288 -27.34 16.01 8.54
N GLN A 289 -27.69 16.53 7.35
CA GLN A 289 -26.75 17.26 6.51
C GLN A 289 -26.24 18.50 7.26
N GLY A 290 -24.91 18.62 7.42
CA GLY A 290 -24.27 19.66 8.22
C GLY A 290 -24.13 19.33 9.72
N GLY A 291 -24.58 18.16 10.17
CA GLY A 291 -24.24 17.61 11.49
C GLY A 291 -22.74 17.41 11.65
N PHE A 292 -22.22 17.63 12.85
CA PHE A 292 -20.78 17.48 13.13
C PHE A 292 -20.48 16.06 13.62
N ARG A 293 -19.65 15.32 12.88
CA ARG A 293 -19.16 13.99 13.28
C ARG A 293 -17.68 14.07 13.62
N TRP A 294 -17.26 13.36 14.65
CA TRP A 294 -15.83 13.20 14.96
C TRP A 294 -15.47 11.77 15.38
N VAL A 295 -14.21 11.40 15.17
CA VAL A 295 -13.65 10.12 15.60
C VAL A 295 -12.74 10.30 16.82
N ALA A 296 -12.82 9.39 17.77
CA ALA A 296 -11.74 9.11 18.70
C ALA A 296 -11.09 7.77 18.31
N GLY A 297 -9.94 7.83 17.65
CA GLY A 297 -9.27 6.70 17.02
C GLY A 297 -8.18 6.09 17.89
N CYS A 298 -8.12 4.75 17.94
CA CYS A 298 -7.10 4.00 18.65
C CYS A 298 -6.99 4.33 20.16
N THR A 299 -8.13 4.52 20.83
CA THR A 299 -8.15 4.88 22.26
C THR A 299 -7.71 3.74 23.18
N HIS A 300 -7.17 4.11 24.34
CA HIS A 300 -6.71 3.19 25.39
C HIS A 300 -7.41 3.44 26.74
N PRO A 301 -7.36 2.47 27.68
CA PRO A 301 -7.94 2.61 29.01
C PRO A 301 -7.51 3.92 29.71
N GLY A 302 -8.50 4.73 30.07
CA GLY A 302 -8.31 6.07 30.66
C GLY A 302 -8.67 7.20 29.70
N GLU A 303 -8.51 7.01 28.38
CA GLU A 303 -8.82 8.04 27.37
C GLU A 303 -10.31 8.05 27.01
N GLU A 304 -10.99 6.90 27.01
CA GLU A 304 -12.40 6.82 26.59
C GLU A 304 -13.32 7.69 27.45
N LYS A 305 -13.06 7.77 28.76
CA LYS A 305 -13.83 8.61 29.67
C LYS A 305 -13.71 10.09 29.31
N VAL A 306 -12.49 10.58 29.06
CA VAL A 306 -12.22 11.98 28.62
C VAL A 306 -12.93 12.28 27.32
N VAL A 307 -12.84 11.37 26.35
CA VAL A 307 -13.51 11.47 25.04
C VAL A 307 -15.04 11.57 25.19
N LEU A 308 -15.63 10.76 26.07
CA LEU A 308 -17.07 10.80 26.36
C LEU A 308 -17.47 12.07 27.14
N GLU A 309 -16.67 12.54 28.10
CA GLU A 309 -16.92 13.80 28.82
C GLU A 309 -16.84 15.02 27.87
N ALA A 310 -15.87 15.02 26.95
CA ALA A 310 -15.76 16.02 25.89
C ALA A 310 -16.95 15.99 24.90
N HIS A 311 -17.42 14.80 24.52
CA HIS A 311 -18.62 14.65 23.68
C HIS A 311 -19.87 15.17 24.38
N ARG A 312 -20.04 14.90 25.68
CA ARG A 312 -21.16 15.48 26.46
C ARG A 312 -21.13 17.00 26.44
N SER A 313 -19.95 17.62 26.54
CA SER A 313 -19.79 19.08 26.47
C SER A 313 -20.15 19.64 25.08
N LEU A 314 -19.74 18.96 24.01
CA LEU A 314 -20.08 19.32 22.63
C LEU A 314 -21.59 19.29 22.37
N LEU A 315 -22.31 18.29 22.88
CA LEU A 315 -23.75 18.15 22.68
C LEU A 315 -24.59 19.27 23.28
N LEU A 316 -24.07 20.02 24.26
CA LEU A 316 -24.76 21.19 24.84
C LEU A 316 -24.92 22.33 23.81
N GLU A 317 -23.96 22.49 22.90
CA GLU A 317 -23.99 23.49 21.83
C GLU A 317 -24.46 22.91 20.49
N ARG A 318 -24.18 21.62 20.25
CA ARG A 318 -24.49 20.92 18.99
C ARG A 318 -25.12 19.55 19.26
N PRO A 319 -26.41 19.48 19.63
CA PRO A 319 -27.09 18.23 20.00
C PRO A 319 -27.09 17.16 18.89
N GLY A 320 -27.06 17.56 17.61
CA GLY A 320 -26.96 16.67 16.45
C GLY A 320 -25.53 16.23 16.11
N SER A 321 -24.64 16.13 17.11
CA SER A 321 -23.25 15.67 16.91
C SER A 321 -23.10 14.18 17.17
N GLN A 322 -22.27 13.50 16.39
CA GLN A 322 -21.97 12.08 16.53
C GLN A 322 -20.49 11.84 16.83
N LEU A 323 -20.21 11.00 17.83
CA LEU A 323 -18.89 10.44 18.09
C LEU A 323 -18.82 9.03 17.53
N ILE A 324 -17.76 8.73 16.78
CA ILE A 324 -17.33 7.35 16.50
C ILE A 324 -16.11 7.03 17.36
N LEU A 325 -16.26 6.09 18.29
CA LEU A 325 -15.25 5.72 19.28
C LEU A 325 -14.63 4.37 18.92
N ALA A 326 -13.35 4.37 18.54
CA ALA A 326 -12.64 3.19 18.08
C ALA A 326 -11.49 2.81 19.05
N PRO A 327 -11.72 1.89 20.00
CA PRO A 327 -10.67 1.44 20.91
C PRO A 327 -9.55 0.72 20.16
N ARG A 328 -8.30 0.84 20.65
CA ARG A 328 -7.12 0.22 20.02
C ARG A 328 -7.17 -1.32 20.00
N HIS A 329 -7.99 -1.89 20.87
CA HIS A 329 -8.23 -3.32 21.07
C HIS A 329 -9.74 -3.55 20.96
N ILE A 330 -10.18 -4.25 19.91
CA ILE A 330 -11.60 -4.48 19.62
C ILE A 330 -12.28 -5.33 20.70
N GLU A 331 -11.51 -6.13 21.42
CA GLU A 331 -11.92 -6.95 22.56
C GLU A 331 -12.46 -6.11 23.74
N ARG A 332 -12.29 -4.78 23.68
CA ARG A 332 -12.84 -3.83 24.65
C ARG A 332 -14.14 -3.15 24.20
N ALA A 333 -14.62 -3.37 22.97
CA ALA A 333 -15.75 -2.61 22.41
C ALA A 333 -17.00 -2.66 23.31
N ASP A 334 -17.39 -3.82 23.82
CA ASP A 334 -18.50 -3.95 24.79
C ASP A 334 -18.27 -3.16 26.08
N SER A 335 -17.05 -3.17 26.63
CA SER A 335 -16.72 -2.42 27.85
C SER A 335 -16.80 -0.89 27.65
N VAL A 336 -16.48 -0.43 26.44
CA VAL A 336 -16.55 0.98 26.04
C VAL A 336 -17.98 1.40 25.72
N LEU A 337 -18.78 0.53 25.09
CA LEU A 337 -20.22 0.69 24.91
C LEU A 337 -20.94 0.78 26.26
N MET A 338 -20.62 -0.09 27.21
CA MET A 338 -21.18 -0.04 28.56
C MET A 338 -20.84 1.27 29.27
N MET A 339 -19.61 1.80 29.11
CA MET A 339 -19.22 3.10 29.65
C MET A 339 -20.05 4.24 29.04
N ALA A 340 -20.24 4.26 27.72
CA ALA A 340 -21.08 5.25 27.05
C ALA A 340 -22.54 5.21 27.54
N ARG A 341 -23.11 4.00 27.68
CA ARG A 341 -24.48 3.80 28.20
C ARG A 341 -24.62 4.22 29.67
N GLN A 342 -23.63 3.93 30.51
CA GLN A 342 -23.58 4.40 31.91
C GLN A 342 -23.46 5.93 32.01
N MET A 343 -22.82 6.57 31.03
CA MET A 343 -22.80 8.02 30.86
C MET A 343 -24.04 8.58 30.16
N GLY A 344 -25.08 7.78 29.95
CA GLY A 344 -26.38 8.21 29.42
C GLY A 344 -26.39 8.52 27.92
N PHE A 345 -25.39 8.06 27.16
CA PHE A 345 -25.40 8.19 25.70
C PHE A 345 -26.22 7.09 25.04
N ASP A 346 -27.12 7.50 24.14
CA ASP A 346 -27.59 6.62 23.08
C ASP A 346 -26.39 6.11 22.25
N SER A 347 -26.25 4.79 22.17
CA SER A 347 -24.99 4.19 21.71
C SER A 347 -25.13 2.72 21.27
N GLU A 348 -24.43 2.38 20.19
CA GLU A 348 -24.50 1.09 19.48
C GLU A 348 -23.10 0.63 19.04
N LEU A 349 -22.95 -0.67 18.69
CA LEU A 349 -21.76 -1.19 18.01
C LEU A 349 -21.85 -0.97 16.48
N GLU A 350 -20.73 -0.70 15.82
CA GLU A 350 -20.63 -0.56 14.35
C GLU A 350 -21.10 -1.81 13.61
N SER A 351 -20.88 -3.01 14.16
CA SER A 351 -21.40 -4.26 13.59
C SER A 351 -22.92 -4.43 13.65
N SER A 352 -23.58 -3.73 14.57
CA SER A 352 -24.96 -4.02 15.02
C SER A 352 -25.92 -2.83 14.86
N SER A 353 -25.43 -1.68 14.41
CA SER A 353 -26.25 -0.49 14.19
C SER A 353 -27.15 -0.65 12.96
N ASN A 354 -28.46 -0.61 13.18
CA ASN A 354 -29.46 -0.64 12.09
C ASN A 354 -29.70 0.74 11.46
N SER A 355 -29.35 1.82 12.18
CA SER A 355 -29.63 3.20 11.74
C SER A 355 -28.37 3.98 11.36
N GLY A 356 -27.23 3.68 11.97
CA GLY A 356 -26.00 4.48 11.88
C GLY A 356 -26.06 5.87 12.52
N CYS A 357 -27.18 6.26 13.14
CA CYS A 357 -27.46 7.62 13.58
C CYS A 357 -27.48 7.79 15.12
N CYS A 358 -26.96 6.81 15.88
CA CYS A 358 -26.84 6.91 17.33
C CYS A 358 -25.81 7.96 17.77
N CYS A 359 -25.92 8.46 19.00
CA CYS A 359 -25.08 9.56 19.49
C CYS A 359 -23.59 9.17 19.66
N VAL A 360 -23.31 7.93 20.10
CA VAL A 360 -21.97 7.35 20.20
C VAL A 360 -21.94 5.96 19.56
N MET A 361 -21.28 5.83 18.40
CA MET A 361 -21.04 4.55 17.76
C MET A 361 -19.68 3.98 18.19
N VAL A 362 -19.64 2.75 18.70
CA VAL A 362 -18.40 2.08 19.12
C VAL A 362 -17.94 1.08 18.04
N VAL A 363 -16.70 1.21 17.58
CA VAL A 363 -16.14 0.35 16.52
C VAL A 363 -15.60 -0.95 17.11
N ASP A 364 -16.20 -2.06 16.74
CA ASP A 364 -15.90 -3.42 17.23
C ASP A 364 -15.19 -4.32 16.20
N ARG A 365 -14.98 -3.83 14.97
CA ARG A 365 -14.38 -4.61 13.86
C ARG A 365 -13.06 -4.01 13.38
N LEU A 366 -12.05 -4.87 13.19
CA LEU A 366 -10.75 -4.48 12.64
C LEU A 366 -10.89 -3.90 11.22
N GLY A 367 -10.03 -2.92 10.88
CA GLY A 367 -9.98 -2.30 9.55
C GLY A 367 -11.04 -1.23 9.27
N ARG A 368 -11.94 -0.92 10.21
CA ARG A 368 -13.01 0.09 10.03
C ARG A 368 -12.58 1.55 10.21
N LEU A 369 -11.48 1.80 10.92
CA LEU A 369 -11.07 3.14 11.37
C LEU A 369 -10.82 4.13 10.21
N ASP A 370 -10.20 3.67 9.12
CA ASP A 370 -9.99 4.43 7.88
C ASP A 370 -11.32 4.96 7.30
N GLY A 371 -12.35 4.11 7.23
CA GLY A 371 -13.69 4.51 6.84
C GLY A 371 -14.34 5.51 7.81
N ALA A 372 -14.14 5.33 9.12
CA ALA A 372 -14.67 6.23 10.15
C ALA A 372 -14.07 7.64 10.10
N TYR A 373 -12.76 7.77 9.77
CA TYR A 373 -12.13 9.07 9.54
C TYR A 373 -12.71 9.76 8.30
N ARG A 374 -12.89 9.04 7.18
CA ARG A 374 -13.38 9.58 5.89
C ARG A 374 -14.80 10.16 5.93
N ILE A 375 -15.60 9.81 6.94
CA ILE A 375 -16.95 10.37 7.14
C ILE A 375 -17.01 11.45 8.24
N SER A 376 -15.88 11.80 8.85
CA SER A 376 -15.79 12.70 10.01
C SER A 376 -15.30 14.10 9.65
N ASP A 377 -15.68 15.10 10.45
CA ASP A 377 -15.14 16.46 10.35
C ASP A 377 -13.79 16.61 11.08
N ALA A 378 -13.63 15.87 12.19
CA ALA A 378 -12.50 15.98 13.11
C ALA A 378 -12.09 14.61 13.70
N ALA A 379 -10.87 14.53 14.23
CA ALA A 379 -10.33 13.33 14.86
C ALA A 379 -9.50 13.63 16.12
N PHE A 380 -9.63 12.80 17.14
CA PHE A 380 -8.65 12.64 18.22
C PHE A 380 -7.91 11.31 18.03
N VAL A 381 -6.57 11.33 18.07
CA VAL A 381 -5.75 10.12 18.02
C VAL A 381 -5.28 9.77 19.43
N GLY A 382 -5.74 8.63 19.94
CA GLY A 382 -5.44 8.11 21.27
C GLY A 382 -4.03 7.55 21.43
N GLY A 383 -3.82 6.83 22.53
CA GLY A 383 -2.50 6.44 23.01
C GLY A 383 -1.62 7.63 23.39
N SER A 384 -2.21 8.80 23.59
CA SER A 384 -1.53 10.10 23.56
C SER A 384 -1.84 11.00 24.75
N LEU A 385 -3.01 10.84 25.38
CA LEU A 385 -3.30 11.41 26.71
C LEU A 385 -2.75 10.54 27.85
N ILE A 386 -2.16 9.38 27.52
CA ILE A 386 -1.47 8.46 28.43
C ILE A 386 -0.08 8.12 27.87
N PRO A 387 0.92 7.76 28.70
CA PRO A 387 2.28 7.43 28.23
C PRO A 387 2.31 6.12 27.44
N ARG A 388 2.04 6.19 26.14
CA ARG A 388 2.07 5.07 25.18
C ARG A 388 2.75 5.40 23.85
N GLY A 389 3.07 6.67 23.61
CA GLY A 389 3.77 7.14 22.41
C GLY A 389 2.89 7.37 21.18
N GLY A 390 1.57 7.44 21.35
CA GLY A 390 0.61 7.78 20.30
C GLY A 390 0.35 6.68 19.26
N HIS A 391 -0.48 7.03 18.28
CA HIS A 391 -0.71 6.27 17.04
C HIS A 391 -0.58 7.18 15.81
N ASN A 392 -0.75 6.63 14.62
CA ASN A 392 -0.54 7.35 13.35
C ASN A 392 -1.53 8.52 13.15
N LEU A 393 -1.01 9.75 13.03
CA LEU A 393 -1.78 10.95 12.70
C LEU A 393 -2.04 11.14 11.20
N LEU A 394 -1.30 10.47 10.30
CA LEU A 394 -1.48 10.68 8.86
C LEU A 394 -2.83 10.18 8.34
N GLU A 395 -3.37 9.09 8.90
CA GLU A 395 -4.66 8.53 8.49
C GLU A 395 -5.83 9.54 8.61
N PRO A 396 -6.10 10.17 9.78
CA PRO A 396 -7.16 11.18 9.87
C PRO A 396 -6.83 12.46 9.10
N VAL A 397 -5.56 12.89 9.08
CA VAL A 397 -5.11 14.09 8.36
C VAL A 397 -5.34 13.95 6.85
N ALA A 398 -5.05 12.79 6.26
CA ALA A 398 -5.31 12.48 4.85
C ALA A 398 -6.78 12.19 4.53
N ALA A 399 -7.57 11.72 5.51
CA ALA A 399 -9.02 11.64 5.40
C ALA A 399 -9.72 13.02 5.48
N GLY A 400 -8.98 14.11 5.75
CA GLY A 400 -9.53 15.46 5.85
C GLY A 400 -10.10 15.80 7.23
N CYS A 401 -9.79 15.05 8.29
CA CYS A 401 -10.14 15.42 9.66
C CYS A 401 -9.19 16.52 10.17
N VAL A 402 -9.74 17.60 10.74
CA VAL A 402 -8.92 18.41 11.67
C VAL A 402 -8.61 17.58 12.90
N SER A 403 -7.33 17.44 13.22
CA SER A 403 -6.85 16.33 14.06
C SER A 403 -6.13 16.82 15.32
N CYS A 404 -6.37 16.17 16.45
CA CYS A 404 -5.70 16.43 17.72
C CYS A 404 -5.17 15.16 18.40
N HIS A 405 -4.26 15.37 19.34
CA HIS A 405 -3.62 14.33 20.14
C HIS A 405 -3.21 14.90 21.51
N GLY A 406 -2.98 14.05 22.50
CA GLY A 406 -2.31 14.42 23.75
C GLY A 406 -0.78 14.52 23.62
N PRO A 407 -0.06 14.77 24.72
CA PRO A 407 1.39 15.03 24.68
C PRO A 407 2.27 13.80 24.42
N SER A 408 1.79 12.57 24.64
CA SER A 408 2.59 11.34 24.44
C SER A 408 2.54 10.88 22.98
N MET A 409 3.51 11.32 22.17
CA MET A 409 3.64 10.94 20.75
C MET A 409 5.04 10.42 20.40
N GLU A 410 5.76 9.85 21.37
CA GLU A 410 7.16 9.46 21.28
C GLU A 410 7.50 8.43 20.17
N ASN A 411 6.50 7.73 19.60
CA ASN A 411 6.70 6.85 18.44
C ASN A 411 6.58 7.58 17.07
N PHE A 412 6.16 8.85 17.06
CA PHE A 412 5.76 9.62 15.86
C PHE A 412 6.30 11.06 15.84
N THR A 413 7.32 11.38 16.64
CA THR A 413 7.87 12.73 16.86
C THR A 413 8.05 13.54 15.57
N ASP A 414 8.85 13.05 14.62
CA ASP A 414 9.16 13.71 13.34
C ASP A 414 7.88 14.13 12.57
N MET A 415 6.84 13.31 12.64
CA MET A 415 5.56 13.53 11.95
C MET A 415 4.67 14.53 12.71
N VAL A 416 4.69 14.47 14.04
CA VAL A 416 3.99 15.44 14.90
C VAL A 416 4.60 16.83 14.76
N GLU A 417 5.94 16.94 14.75
CA GLU A 417 6.62 18.23 14.62
C GLU A 417 6.28 18.89 13.28
N LEU A 418 6.40 18.16 12.17
CA LEU A 418 6.04 18.66 10.84
C LEU A 418 4.57 19.12 10.75
N LEU A 419 3.64 18.31 11.24
CA LEU A 419 2.21 18.65 11.23
C LEU A 419 1.87 19.80 12.20
N ARG A 420 2.56 19.91 13.34
CA ARG A 420 2.40 20.98 14.34
C ARG A 420 2.93 22.31 13.82
N GLU A 421 4.06 22.31 13.11
CA GLU A 421 4.66 23.52 12.55
C GLU A 421 3.87 24.09 11.37
N ALA A 422 3.34 23.21 10.51
CA ALA A 422 2.33 23.60 9.54
C ALA A 422 1.01 24.07 10.20
N GLY A 423 0.76 23.74 11.47
CA GLY A 423 -0.49 23.99 12.18
C GLY A 423 -1.66 23.16 11.64
N ALA A 424 -1.37 21.97 11.11
CA ALA A 424 -2.35 21.01 10.59
C ALA A 424 -2.99 20.17 11.71
N VAL A 425 -2.28 19.98 12.83
CA VAL A 425 -2.76 19.27 14.03
C VAL A 425 -2.71 20.13 15.28
N HIS A 426 -3.50 19.79 16.30
CA HIS A 426 -3.53 20.47 17.58
C HIS A 426 -3.13 19.53 18.73
N GLN A 427 -2.05 19.84 19.43
CA GLN A 427 -1.66 19.13 20.64
C GLN A 427 -2.45 19.67 21.83
N LEU A 428 -3.19 18.80 22.51
CA LEU A 428 -3.79 19.06 23.81
C LEU A 428 -2.68 19.11 24.86
N SER A 429 -2.63 20.18 25.65
CA SER A 429 -1.80 20.27 26.84
C SER A 429 -2.45 19.55 28.02
N ARG A 430 -3.79 19.46 28.04
CA ARG A 430 -4.56 18.76 29.08
C ARG A 430 -5.83 18.06 28.54
N PRO A 431 -6.34 17.01 29.21
CA PRO A 431 -7.56 16.31 28.81
C PRO A 431 -8.80 17.21 28.63
N GLU A 432 -8.95 18.23 29.48
CA GLU A 432 -10.14 19.08 29.54
C GLU A 432 -10.28 20.01 28.32
N GLU A 433 -9.20 20.24 27.57
CA GLU A 433 -9.15 21.11 26.39
C GLU A 433 -9.88 20.51 25.18
N LEU A 434 -10.11 19.18 25.17
CA LEU A 434 -10.75 18.47 24.06
C LEU A 434 -12.19 18.95 23.79
N GLY A 435 -12.99 19.18 24.85
CA GLY A 435 -14.38 19.65 24.72
C GLY A 435 -14.48 21.02 24.03
N PRO A 436 -13.81 22.07 24.56
CA PRO A 436 -13.73 23.39 23.95
C PRO A 436 -13.15 23.39 22.52
N LEU A 437 -12.17 22.52 22.24
CA LEU A 437 -11.62 22.37 20.89
C LEU A 437 -12.66 21.82 19.90
N LEU A 438 -13.42 20.79 20.29
CA LEU A 438 -14.49 20.22 19.48
C LEU A 438 -15.64 21.21 19.25
N GLN A 439 -16.06 21.94 20.29
CA GLN A 439 -17.04 23.03 20.19
C GLN A 439 -16.59 24.08 19.15
N LYS A 440 -15.34 24.55 19.25
CA LYS A 440 -14.73 25.50 18.32
C LYS A 440 -14.67 24.97 16.88
N TRP A 441 -14.31 23.70 16.68
CA TRP A 441 -14.30 23.06 15.36
C TRP A 441 -15.70 22.85 14.78
N ALA A 442 -16.68 22.46 15.58
CA ALA A 442 -18.07 22.34 15.14
C ALA A 442 -18.69 23.72 14.80
N GLY A 443 -18.29 24.77 15.54
CA GLY A 443 -18.64 26.16 15.30
C GLY A 443 -18.11 26.73 13.99
N ASP A 444 -16.80 26.68 13.76
CA ASP A 444 -16.13 27.39 12.66
C ASP A 444 -15.68 26.44 11.52
N GLN A 445 -16.46 26.41 10.43
CA GLN A 445 -16.12 25.67 9.20
C GLN A 445 -14.86 26.24 8.49
N ASN A 446 -14.59 27.54 8.58
CA ASN A 446 -13.41 28.15 7.99
C ASN A 446 -12.14 27.80 8.78
N LEU A 447 -12.24 27.57 10.10
CA LEU A 447 -11.16 26.95 10.89
C LEU A 447 -10.93 25.50 10.47
N ARG A 448 -11.99 24.71 10.26
CA ARG A 448 -11.85 23.34 9.76
C ARG A 448 -11.18 23.30 8.39
N GLN A 449 -11.60 24.17 7.46
CA GLN A 449 -11.02 24.22 6.13
C GLN A 449 -9.55 24.64 6.16
N ARG A 450 -9.19 25.72 6.88
CA ARG A 450 -7.77 26.13 7.04
C ARG A 450 -6.89 25.02 7.62
N GLY A 451 -7.41 24.21 8.55
CA GLY A 451 -6.71 23.04 9.08
C GLY A 451 -6.52 21.95 8.01
N ARG A 452 -7.55 21.65 7.22
CA ARG A 452 -7.51 20.73 6.07
C ARG A 452 -6.53 21.18 4.98
N ASP A 453 -6.49 22.48 4.68
CA ASP A 453 -5.60 23.04 3.65
C ASP A 453 -4.13 22.91 4.08
N LYS A 454 -3.82 23.21 5.36
CA LYS A 454 -2.50 23.00 5.99
C LYS A 454 -2.11 21.51 6.02
N ALA A 455 -3.03 20.64 6.39
CA ALA A 455 -2.85 19.19 6.34
C ALA A 455 -2.51 18.71 4.93
N LYS A 456 -3.26 19.14 3.92
CA LYS A 456 -3.03 18.82 2.51
C LYS A 456 -1.66 19.30 2.02
N GLN A 457 -1.24 20.51 2.39
CA GLN A 457 0.10 21.02 2.06
C GLN A 457 1.23 20.15 2.63
N VAL A 458 1.11 19.65 3.87
CA VAL A 458 2.10 18.72 4.44
C VAL A 458 2.09 17.38 3.70
N LEU A 459 0.91 16.84 3.38
CA LEU A 459 0.77 15.59 2.62
C LEU A 459 1.38 15.70 1.22
N GLU A 460 1.18 16.84 0.54
CA GLU A 460 1.80 17.14 -0.76
C GLU A 460 3.32 17.28 -0.68
N GLN A 461 3.87 17.73 0.45
CA GLN A 461 5.32 17.81 0.68
C GLN A 461 5.95 16.44 0.97
N ILE A 462 5.35 15.61 1.83
CA ILE A 462 5.91 14.30 2.20
C ILE A 462 5.61 13.19 1.20
N GLY A 463 4.56 13.36 0.38
CA GLY A 463 4.12 12.44 -0.66
C GLY A 463 4.85 12.63 -1.99
N GLY A 464 4.37 11.95 -3.03
CA GLY A 464 4.98 11.89 -4.36
C GLY A 464 6.22 10.99 -4.43
N ALA A 465 6.44 10.14 -3.43
CA ALA A 465 7.59 9.23 -3.40
C ALA A 465 7.51 8.16 -4.49
N SER A 466 6.31 7.76 -4.84
CA SER A 466 5.92 6.82 -5.88
C SER A 466 6.16 7.39 -7.27
N GLU A 467 5.83 8.66 -7.50
CA GLU A 467 6.15 9.37 -8.75
C GLU A 467 7.66 9.60 -8.89
N ARG A 468 8.36 9.96 -7.80
CA ARG A 468 9.82 10.08 -7.79
C ARG A 468 10.49 8.72 -8.10
N CYS A 469 10.04 7.63 -7.48
CA CYS A 469 10.52 6.28 -7.78
C CYS A 469 10.20 5.83 -9.21
N SER A 470 8.97 6.05 -9.71
CA SER A 470 8.54 5.71 -11.08
C SER A 470 9.43 6.41 -12.13
N ARG A 471 9.82 7.66 -11.87
CA ARG A 471 10.78 8.39 -12.70
C ARG A 471 12.15 7.71 -12.76
N VAL A 472 12.69 7.25 -11.63
CA VAL A 472 13.97 6.48 -11.59
C VAL A 472 13.85 5.19 -12.39
N LEU A 473 12.74 4.45 -12.25
CA LEU A 473 12.48 3.22 -13.03
C LEU A 473 12.41 3.54 -14.54
N SER A 474 11.76 4.64 -14.91
CA SER A 474 11.64 5.09 -16.29
C SER A 474 12.96 5.51 -16.92
N GLU A 475 13.81 6.27 -16.21
CA GLU A 475 15.17 6.64 -16.65
C GLU A 475 16.03 5.40 -16.96
N LEU A 476 15.97 4.39 -16.08
CA LEU A 476 16.69 3.13 -16.26
C LEU A 476 16.15 2.31 -17.44
N LEU A 477 14.83 2.23 -17.63
CA LEU A 477 14.25 1.54 -18.78
C LEU A 477 14.59 2.21 -20.12
N ILE A 478 14.70 3.56 -20.17
CA ILE A 478 15.12 4.28 -21.39
C ILE A 478 16.57 3.92 -21.75
N SER A 479 17.49 3.98 -20.79
CA SER A 479 18.90 3.65 -21.03
C SER A 479 19.14 2.18 -21.38
N VAL A 480 18.32 1.26 -20.86
CA VAL A 480 18.28 -0.16 -21.26
C VAL A 480 17.65 -0.36 -22.66
N GLY A 481 16.81 0.56 -23.11
CA GLY A 481 16.21 0.56 -24.45
C GLY A 481 17.11 1.15 -25.54
N SER A 482 17.98 2.10 -25.22
CA SER A 482 18.88 2.78 -26.17
C SER A 482 20.24 2.11 -26.38
N SER A 483 20.48 0.96 -25.74
CA SER A 483 21.80 0.31 -25.63
C SER A 483 21.83 -1.12 -26.20
N GLY A 484 21.00 -1.42 -27.19
CA GLY A 484 20.86 -2.75 -27.81
C GLY A 484 20.31 -2.70 -29.23
#